data_AF-A0A162D3Z6-F1
#
_entry.id   AF-A0A162D3Z6-F1
#
_cell.length_a   1.000
_cell.length_b   1.000
_cell.length_c   1.000
_cell.angle_alpha   90.00
_cell.angle_beta   90.00
_cell.angle_gamma   90.00
#
_symmetry.space_group_name_H-M   'P 1'
#
loop_
_entity.id
_entity.type
_entity.pdbx_description
1 polymer ?
#
loop_
_entity_poly.entity_id
_entity_poly.type
_entity_poly.pdbx_seq_one_letter_code
_entity_poly.pdbx_strand_id
1 'polypeptide(L)'
;LMLYSISTTPSDFQYFIWDFGIAIVPFFTIGYASPPKYLHPRRPLRHLWAFLPLFSFFTFLAWQTIVLLIGWFYCHAQPWFEPYVFEPGKHPPNPSYEETTLFNLMSIGSIVAAFVFAPSPPYSRSSFSN
;
A
#
# COMPACT_ATOMS: atom_id res chain seq x y z
N LEU A 1 -0.51 -10.98 -8.14
CA LEU A 1 -1.05 -12.27 -8.62
C LEU A 1 -2.56 -12.20 -8.84
N MET A 2 -3.36 -11.72 -7.87
CA MET A 2 -4.83 -11.62 -8.02
C MET A 2 -5.27 -10.69 -9.18
N LEU A 3 -4.70 -9.48 -9.30
CA LEU A 3 -5.04 -8.57 -10.41
C LEU A 3 -4.83 -9.17 -11.81
N TYR A 4 -3.75 -9.92 -12.01
CA TYR A 4 -3.46 -10.58 -13.29
C TYR A 4 -4.42 -11.74 -13.60
N SER A 5 -5.07 -12.32 -12.59
CA SER A 5 -6.06 -13.38 -12.81
C SER A 5 -7.38 -12.87 -13.39
N ILE A 6 -7.64 -11.55 -13.29
CA ILE A 6 -8.90 -10.91 -13.71
C ILE A 6 -8.82 -10.46 -15.18
N SER A 7 -7.66 -10.62 -15.83
CA SER A 7 -7.42 -10.17 -17.21
C SER A 7 -7.77 -8.69 -17.46
N THR A 8 -7.82 -7.89 -16.40
CA THR A 8 -8.07 -6.45 -16.45
C THR A 8 -6.88 -5.70 -15.88
N THR A 9 -6.59 -4.54 -16.48
CA THR A 9 -5.53 -3.64 -16.03
C THR A 9 -6.16 -2.40 -15.43
N PRO A 10 -5.59 -1.85 -14.34
CA PRO A 10 -5.97 -0.54 -13.84
C PRO A 10 -5.93 0.50 -14.96
N SER A 11 -6.82 1.48 -14.86
CA SER A 11 -6.88 2.62 -15.76
C SER A 11 -5.64 3.50 -15.65
N ASP A 12 -5.22 4.13 -16.76
CA ASP A 12 -4.08 5.06 -16.77
C ASP A 12 -4.21 6.18 -15.73
N PHE A 13 -5.44 6.63 -15.45
CA PHE A 13 -5.70 7.64 -14.43
C PHE A 13 -5.52 7.11 -13.00
N GLN A 14 -5.85 5.83 -12.75
CA GLN A 14 -5.59 5.19 -11.46
C GLN A 14 -4.08 5.08 -11.20
N TYR A 15 -3.29 4.75 -12.22
CA TYR A 15 -1.82 4.77 -12.11
C TYR A 15 -1.28 6.16 -11.80
N PHE A 16 -1.80 7.20 -12.47
CA PHE A 16 -1.43 8.58 -12.18
C PHE A 16 -1.73 8.97 -10.73
N ILE A 17 -2.92 8.64 -10.21
CA ILE A 17 -3.29 8.90 -8.81
C ILE A 17 -2.38 8.15 -7.84
N TRP A 18 -2.05 6.89 -8.16
CA TRP A 18 -1.18 6.08 -7.32
C TRP A 18 0.21 6.71 -7.17
N ASP A 19 0.85 7.02 -8.30
CA ASP A 19 2.22 7.54 -8.31
C ASP A 19 2.29 8.96 -7.76
N PHE A 20 1.44 9.88 -8.25
CA PHE A 20 1.55 11.29 -7.89
C PHE A 20 0.80 11.67 -6.61
N GLY A 21 -0.28 10.94 -6.27
CA GLY A 21 -1.06 11.21 -5.07
C GLY A 21 -0.53 10.43 -3.88
N ILE A 22 -0.69 9.11 -3.95
CA ILE A 22 -0.53 8.25 -2.78
C ILE A 22 0.93 7.97 -2.45
N ALA A 23 1.77 7.70 -3.46
CA ALA A 23 3.16 7.35 -3.22
C ALA A 23 4.01 8.57 -2.83
N ILE A 24 3.81 9.72 -3.49
CA ILE A 24 4.61 10.93 -3.30
C ILE A 24 4.50 11.52 -1.87
N VAL A 25 3.32 11.52 -1.26
CA VAL A 25 3.08 12.18 0.05
C VAL A 25 3.95 11.57 1.17
N PRO A 26 3.99 10.24 1.36
CA PRO A 26 4.95 9.57 2.23
C PRO A 26 6.41 9.91 1.94
N PHE A 27 6.82 9.95 0.67
CA PHE A 27 8.20 10.23 0.32
C PHE A 27 8.65 11.61 0.80
N PHE A 28 7.83 12.64 0.59
CA PHE A 28 8.16 13.99 1.06
C PHE A 28 8.13 14.11 2.59
N THR A 29 7.14 13.50 3.25
CA THR A 29 7.00 13.59 4.71
C THR A 29 8.12 12.85 5.45
N ILE A 30 8.55 11.69 4.94
CA ILE A 30 9.68 10.94 5.50
C ILE A 30 11.01 11.65 5.20
N GLY A 31 11.17 12.21 4.00
CA GLY A 31 12.39 12.92 3.60
C GLY A 31 12.63 14.22 4.37
N TYR A 32 11.57 14.89 4.82
CA TYR A 32 11.66 16.13 5.62
C TYR A 32 11.88 15.88 7.13
N ALA A 33 11.91 14.62 7.58
CA ALA A 33 11.98 14.31 9.01
C ALA A 33 13.30 14.82 9.63
N SER A 34 13.18 15.74 10.59
CA SER A 34 14.33 16.36 11.24
C SER A 34 15.04 15.43 12.23
N PRO A 35 16.37 15.55 12.38
CA PRO A 35 17.11 14.78 13.36
C PRO A 35 16.67 15.11 14.81
N PRO A 36 16.78 14.16 15.75
CA PRO A 36 16.49 14.39 17.15
C PRO A 36 17.45 15.42 17.76
N LYS A 37 16.98 16.22 18.73
CA LYS A 37 17.81 17.22 19.44
C LYS A 37 18.85 16.60 20.37
N TYR A 38 18.74 15.30 20.65
CA TYR A 38 19.60 14.55 21.56
C TYR A 38 20.15 13.31 20.87
N LEU A 39 21.34 12.88 21.28
CA LEU A 39 21.97 11.65 20.80
C LEU A 39 21.53 10.47 21.67
N HIS A 40 20.80 9.53 21.09
CA HIS A 40 20.35 8.33 21.82
C HIS A 40 21.49 7.30 21.95
N PRO A 41 21.69 6.67 23.13
CA PRO A 41 22.81 5.75 23.37
C PRO A 41 22.74 4.44 22.57
N ARG A 42 21.54 4.03 22.11
CA ARG A 42 21.35 2.84 21.27
C ARG A 42 21.68 3.15 19.82
N ARG A 43 22.68 2.49 19.25
CA ARG A 43 23.02 2.62 17.82
C ARG A 43 21.85 2.17 16.93
N PRO A 44 21.60 2.85 15.80
CA PRO A 44 20.58 2.42 14.85
C PRO A 44 20.94 1.05 14.25
N LEU A 45 19.92 0.31 13.83
CA LEU A 45 20.08 -0.96 13.13
C LEU A 45 20.92 -0.73 11.87
N ARG A 46 22.10 -1.35 11.80
CA ARG A 46 23.07 -1.11 10.71
C ARG A 46 22.71 -1.84 9.42
N HIS A 47 21.85 -2.86 9.48
CA HIS A 47 21.52 -3.74 8.36
C HIS A 47 20.01 -3.87 8.20
N LEU A 48 19.50 -3.56 7.00
CA LEU A 48 18.11 -3.83 6.61
C LEU A 48 17.76 -5.32 6.72
N TRP A 49 18.75 -6.19 6.48
CA TRP A 49 18.64 -7.65 6.56
C TRP A 49 18.67 -8.21 7.99
N ALA A 50 18.57 -7.36 9.02
CA ALA A 50 18.40 -7.86 10.37
C ALA A 50 17.07 -8.63 10.49
N PHE A 51 17.03 -9.62 11.39
CA PHE A 51 15.84 -10.45 11.60
C PHE A 51 14.60 -9.60 11.96
N LEU A 52 14.76 -8.57 12.79
CA LEU A 52 13.65 -7.76 13.30
C LEU A 52 12.94 -6.96 12.19
N PRO A 53 13.64 -6.17 11.35
CA PRO A 53 13.01 -5.49 10.21
C PRO A 53 12.40 -6.44 9.19
N LEU A 54 13.08 -7.55 8.88
CA LEU A 54 12.56 -8.55 7.94
C LEU A 54 11.27 -9.20 8.47
N PHE A 55 11.26 -9.60 9.73
CA PHE A 55 10.07 -10.18 10.36
C PHE A 55 8.89 -9.19 10.35
N SER A 56 9.15 -7.92 10.70
CA SER A 56 8.14 -6.85 10.61
C SER A 56 7.60 -6.69 9.19
N PHE A 57 8.47 -6.68 8.18
CA PHE A 57 8.07 -6.58 6.79
C PHE A 57 7.24 -7.78 6.31
N PHE A 58 7.67 -9.01 6.62
CA PHE A 58 6.93 -10.22 6.22
C PHE A 58 5.58 -10.34 6.92
N THR A 59 5.51 -10.01 8.22
CA THR A 59 4.23 -10.00 8.95
C THR A 59 3.28 -8.95 8.40
N PHE A 60 3.78 -7.76 8.04
CA PHE A 60 2.99 -6.73 7.36
C PHE A 60 2.48 -7.19 5.99
N LEU A 61 3.32 -7.81 5.17
CA LEU A 61 2.91 -8.36 3.87
C LEU A 61 1.86 -9.48 4.01
N ALA A 62 2.02 -10.37 4.98
CA ALA A 62 1.06 -11.42 5.27
C ALA A 62 -0.29 -10.81 5.70
N TRP A 63 -0.28 -9.83 6.59
CA TRP A 63 -1.47 -9.10 7.00
C TRP A 63 -2.17 -8.42 5.82
N GLN A 64 -1.41 -7.70 4.99
CA GLN A 64 -1.96 -7.04 3.80
C GLN A 64 -2.59 -8.06 2.84
N THR A 65 -1.98 -9.23 2.67
CA THR A 65 -2.51 -10.29 1.81
C THR A 65 -3.84 -10.83 2.34
N ILE A 66 -3.98 -11.00 3.66
CA ILE A 66 -5.23 -11.43 4.29
C ILE A 66 -6.33 -10.39 4.05
N VAL A 67 -6.04 -9.10 4.24
CA VAL A 67 -7.01 -8.03 4.01
C VAL A 67 -7.52 -8.02 2.56
N LEU A 68 -6.62 -8.24 1.59
CA LEU A 68 -7.03 -8.34 0.18
C LEU A 68 -7.93 -9.54 -0.08
N LEU A 69 -7.59 -10.71 0.48
CA LEU A 69 -8.40 -11.91 0.32
C LEU A 69 -9.80 -11.70 0.93
N ILE A 70 -9.88 -11.07 2.10
CA ILE A 70 -11.16 -10.74 2.73
C ILE A 70 -11.95 -9.79 1.82
N GLY A 71 -11.32 -8.74 1.30
CA GLY A 71 -11.96 -7.80 0.39
C GLY A 71 -12.45 -8.46 -0.90
N TRP A 72 -11.69 -9.40 -1.43
CA TRP A 72 -12.03 -10.21 -2.59
C TRP A 72 -13.29 -11.05 -2.35
N PHE A 73 -13.27 -11.88 -1.30
CA PHE A 73 -14.43 -12.71 -0.96
C PHE A 73 -15.65 -11.87 -0.60
N TYR A 74 -15.44 -10.72 0.05
CA TYR A 74 -16.52 -9.80 0.37
C TYR A 74 -17.17 -9.21 -0.87
N CYS A 75 -16.37 -8.83 -1.88
CA CYS A 75 -16.85 -8.32 -3.17
C CYS A 75 -17.73 -9.37 -3.89
N HIS A 76 -17.27 -10.61 -3.96
CA HIS A 76 -18.02 -11.71 -4.57
C HIS A 76 -19.31 -12.08 -3.82
N ALA A 77 -19.35 -11.86 -2.50
CA ALA A 77 -20.53 -12.16 -1.69
C ALA A 77 -21.65 -11.11 -1.84
N GLN A 78 -21.40 -9.98 -2.52
CA GLN A 78 -22.40 -8.93 -2.68
C GLN A 78 -23.47 -9.33 -3.71
N PRO A 79 -24.75 -9.00 -3.47
CA PRO A 79 -25.86 -9.39 -4.36
C PRO A 79 -25.87 -8.66 -5.71
N TRP A 80 -25.15 -7.54 -5.81
CA TRP A 80 -25.00 -6.74 -7.02
C TRP A 80 -23.73 -7.08 -7.81
N PHE A 81 -22.98 -8.08 -7.35
CA PHE A 81 -21.73 -8.47 -7.98
C PHE A 81 -21.98 -9.16 -9.33
N GLU A 82 -21.46 -8.56 -10.39
CA GLU A 82 -21.40 -9.17 -11.71
C GLU A 82 -19.94 -9.50 -12.07
N PRO A 83 -19.64 -10.75 -12.44
CA PRO A 83 -18.28 -11.13 -12.80
C PRO A 83 -17.84 -10.37 -14.06
N TYR A 84 -16.58 -9.97 -14.09
CA TYR A 84 -16.04 -9.24 -15.22
C TYR A 84 -16.04 -10.09 -16.50
N VAL A 85 -16.70 -9.59 -17.55
CA VAL A 85 -16.68 -10.20 -18.89
C VAL A 85 -15.80 -9.35 -19.79
N PHE A 86 -14.71 -9.95 -20.28
CA PHE A 86 -13.81 -9.30 -21.22
C PHE A 86 -14.45 -9.21 -22.61
N GLU A 87 -14.70 -7.99 -23.09
CA GLU A 87 -15.17 -7.72 -24.46
C GLU A 87 -13.97 -7.37 -25.37
N PRO A 88 -13.57 -8.27 -26.29
CA PRO A 88 -12.46 -7.99 -27.20
C PRO A 88 -12.80 -6.82 -28.15
N GLY A 89 -11.95 -5.79 -28.17
CA GLY A 89 -12.05 -4.66 -29.10
C GLY A 89 -12.63 -3.36 -28.53
N LYS A 90 -12.99 -3.32 -27.24
CA LYS A 90 -13.48 -2.11 -26.56
C LYS A 90 -12.36 -1.41 -25.79
N HIS A 91 -12.05 -0.17 -26.18
CA HIS A 91 -11.15 0.72 -25.44
C HIS A 91 -11.91 2.00 -25.06
N PRO A 92 -12.00 2.37 -23.76
CA PRO A 92 -11.43 1.70 -22.58
C PRO A 92 -12.16 0.39 -22.21
N PRO A 93 -11.49 -0.53 -21.47
CA PRO A 93 -12.11 -1.77 -21.00
C PRO A 93 -13.32 -1.49 -20.10
N ASN A 94 -14.24 -2.46 -20.01
CA ASN A 94 -15.39 -2.35 -19.10
C ASN A 94 -14.91 -2.17 -17.64
N PRO A 95 -15.68 -1.44 -16.80
CA PRO A 95 -15.37 -1.30 -15.39
C PRO A 95 -15.41 -2.67 -14.70
N SER A 96 -14.42 -2.95 -13.85
CA SER A 96 -14.36 -4.16 -13.04
C SER A 96 -14.46 -3.80 -11.56
N TYR A 97 -15.51 -4.31 -10.90
CA TYR A 97 -15.72 -4.12 -9.46
C TYR A 97 -14.61 -4.77 -8.63
N GLU A 98 -14.11 -5.91 -9.10
CA GLU A 98 -13.02 -6.65 -8.47
C GLU A 98 -11.71 -5.84 -8.48
N GLU A 99 -11.37 -5.27 -9.64
CA GLU A 99 -10.18 -4.43 -9.82
C GLU A 99 -10.26 -3.22 -8.90
N THR A 100 -11.38 -2.49 -8.93
CA THR A 100 -11.53 -1.27 -8.15
C THR A 100 -11.50 -1.54 -6.65
N THR A 101 -12.07 -2.67 -6.20
CA THR A 101 -12.01 -3.08 -4.79
C THR A 101 -10.57 -3.38 -4.37
N LEU A 102 -9.83 -4.15 -5.18
CA LEU A 102 -8.43 -4.46 -4.91
C LEU A 102 -7.54 -3.22 -4.94
N PHE A 103 -7.74 -2.34 -5.92
CA PHE A 103 -6.99 -1.08 -6.06
C PHE A 103 -7.20 -0.17 -4.85
N ASN A 104 -8.43 -0.03 -4.37
CA ASN A 104 -8.73 0.75 -3.18
C ASN A 104 -8.09 0.15 -1.92
N LEU A 105 -8.15 -1.17 -1.73
CA LEU A 105 -7.53 -1.83 -0.58
C LEU A 105 -6.00 -1.76 -0.62
N MET A 106 -5.40 -1.85 -1.81
CA MET A 106 -3.97 -1.59 -2.03
C MET A 106 -3.59 -0.16 -1.65
N SER A 107 -4.42 0.81 -2.03
CA SER A 107 -4.23 2.23 -1.75
C SER A 107 -4.28 2.54 -0.26
N ILE A 108 -5.24 1.95 0.46
CA ILE A 108 -5.32 2.10 1.92
C ILE A 108 -4.12 1.41 2.58
N GLY A 109 -3.75 0.21 2.10
CA GLY A 109 -2.61 -0.53 2.62
C GLY A 109 -1.27 0.22 2.49
N SER A 110 -1.04 0.91 1.37
CA SER A 110 0.18 1.71 1.17
C SER A 110 0.24 2.93 2.09
N ILE A 111 -0.90 3.60 2.34
CA ILE A 111 -0.99 4.70 3.30
C ILE A 111 -0.68 4.18 4.72
N VAL A 112 -1.27 3.06 5.12
CA VAL A 112 -0.98 2.45 6.43
C VAL A 112 0.49 2.04 6.53
N ALA A 113 1.06 1.45 5.48
CA ALA A 113 2.48 1.11 5.44
C ALA A 113 3.37 2.35 5.66
N ALA A 114 3.03 3.46 5.01
CA ALA A 114 3.76 4.72 5.17
C ALA A 114 3.73 5.22 6.62
N PHE A 115 2.58 5.14 7.30
CA PHE A 115 2.48 5.52 8.72
C PHE A 115 3.24 4.56 9.65
N VAL A 116 3.14 3.25 9.43
CA VAL A 116 3.76 2.23 10.29
C VAL A 116 5.28 2.24 10.17
N PHE A 117 5.80 2.42 8.96
CA PHE A 117 7.25 2.46 8.68
C PHE A 117 7.83 3.88 8.71
N ALA A 118 7.03 4.90 9.05
CA ALA A 118 7.53 6.26 9.21
C ALA A 118 8.64 6.32 10.28
N PRO A 119 9.68 7.15 10.09
CA PRO A 119 10.70 7.37 11.09
C PRO A 119 10.09 7.82 12.41
N SER A 120 10.42 7.12 13.49
CA SER A 120 9.90 7.40 14.82
C SER A 120 11.03 7.66 15.83
N PRO A 121 10.72 8.33 16.96
CA PRO A 121 11.65 8.44 18.08
C PRO A 121 12.12 7.04 18.52
N PRO A 122 13.41 6.84 18.85
CA PRO A 122 14.40 7.85 19.23
C PRO A 122 15.32 8.35 18.10
N TYR A 123 15.15 7.88 16.86
CA TYR A 123 16.09 8.12 15.76
C TYR A 123 15.69 9.27 14.83
N SER A 124 14.42 9.69 14.88
CA SER A 124 13.89 10.84 14.16
C SER A 124 12.86 11.56 15.02
N ARG A 125 12.60 12.85 14.76
CA ARG A 125 11.45 13.51 15.39
C ARG A 125 10.15 12.89 14.86
N SER A 126 9.12 12.89 15.71
CA SER A 126 7.80 12.40 15.32
C SER A 126 7.28 13.16 14.10
N SER A 127 6.72 12.45 13.12
CA SER A 127 6.13 13.04 11.91
C SER A 127 5.02 14.08 12.20
N PHE A 128 4.42 14.06 13.39
CA PHE A 128 3.39 15.02 13.82
C PHE A 128 3.96 16.32 14.43
N SER A 129 5.24 16.37 14.77
CA SER A 129 5.89 17.58 15.33
C SER A 129 6.81 18.28 14.32
N ASN A 130 6.66 17.97 13.03
CA ASN A 130 7.35 18.70 11.95
C ASN A 130 6.91 20.16 11.93
#